data_AF-A0A955MHS9-F1
#
_entry.id   AF-A0A955MHS9-F1
#
_cell.length_a   1.000
_cell.length_b   1.000
_cell.length_c   1.000
_cell.angle_alpha   90.00
_cell.angle_beta   90.00
_cell.angle_gamma   90.00
#
_symmetry.space_group_name_H-M   'P 1'
#
loop_
_entity.id
_entity.type
_entity.pdbx_description
1 polymer ?
#
loop_
_entity_poly.entity_id
_entity_poly.type
_entity_poly.pdbx_seq_one_letter_code
_entity_poly.pdbx_strand_id
1 'polypeptide(L)'
;LGGAVMSEIFYRSGLPTERCLAVIAYPDRTAVGVRTAPNLIRPAHLFRYLKLGMHKELKLSLDYFLSRQIENKVFPGSYKGKEKYQKSLEYFAKTYAKLCAVMEEEYIFNWLAWDGDNMLASGGILDYGSIRRFAAKHDKYRYEDTDRFSTCLTEQRLEARRIVQTFAQVIDFVITGKKKNLKKFERHQSLRFFDQSFEEEVHNRMLWRMGFEPHQIYKLLTKHPKKVQEFRKVLNYFEGIKSVKGEVKLPDGIDHPPIFLVRHILRELPNFIIQNKDKDRWPIMPPEGFCHVLLASYVDRQDMVLNDTRKQKSLHYQLLFRELIKLVGGDEYQILYKIAERSSVINYENRSTGDGLTWIINEAIKHMDKMKQDEFQETIERFILSQVLTPGEWNPISPGELKGSSMSSRLLRKMHEQLQMYNEMI
;
A
#
# COMPACT_ATOMS: atom_id res chain seq x y z
N LEU A 1 18.21 -9.09 4.29
CA LEU A 1 17.81 -9.28 2.87
C LEU A 1 16.34 -8.94 2.62
N GLY A 2 15.37 -9.48 3.38
CA GLY A 2 13.94 -9.22 3.14
C GLY A 2 13.53 -7.74 3.06
N GLY A 3 13.94 -6.93 4.04
CA GLY A 3 13.69 -5.48 4.00
C GLY A 3 14.30 -4.77 2.78
N ALA A 4 15.44 -5.23 2.27
CA ALA A 4 16.07 -4.68 1.07
C ALA A 4 15.21 -4.98 -0.18
N VAL A 5 14.77 -6.24 -0.33
CA VAL A 5 13.91 -6.64 -1.45
C VAL A 5 12.56 -5.92 -1.42
N MET A 6 11.92 -5.81 -0.25
CA MET A 6 10.63 -5.11 -0.12
C MET A 6 10.76 -3.61 -0.42
N SER A 7 11.80 -2.96 0.12
CA SER A 7 12.14 -1.56 -0.17
C SER A 7 12.31 -1.29 -1.67
N GLU A 8 13.00 -2.18 -2.38
CA GLU A 8 13.21 -2.06 -3.82
C GLU A 8 11.91 -2.26 -4.62
N ILE A 9 11.11 -3.26 -4.26
CA ILE A 9 9.78 -3.48 -4.88
C ILE A 9 8.90 -2.25 -4.67
N PHE A 10 8.87 -1.70 -3.46
CA PHE A 10 8.03 -0.55 -3.12
C PHE A 10 8.46 0.69 -3.90
N TYR A 11 9.76 1.00 -3.90
CA TYR A 11 10.25 2.16 -4.62
C TYR A 11 9.95 2.10 -6.11
N ARG A 12 10.24 0.96 -6.75
CA ARG A 12 10.02 0.78 -8.20
C ARG A 12 8.54 0.75 -8.55
N SER A 13 7.68 0.35 -7.61
CA SER A 13 6.22 0.47 -7.75
C SER A 13 5.69 1.89 -7.48
N GLY A 14 6.58 2.88 -7.27
CA GLY A 14 6.20 4.26 -6.98
C GLY A 14 5.60 4.48 -5.59
N LEU A 15 5.79 3.55 -4.66
CA LEU A 15 5.39 3.70 -3.26
C LEU A 15 6.46 4.50 -2.50
N PRO A 16 6.06 5.40 -1.59
CA PRO A 16 7.02 6.21 -0.84
C PRO A 16 7.78 5.34 0.16
N THR A 17 9.09 5.21 -0.02
CA THR A 17 9.96 4.39 0.83
C THR A 17 11.41 4.88 0.83
N GLU A 18 12.18 4.52 1.85
CA GLU A 18 13.65 4.42 1.73
C GLU A 18 14.06 3.36 0.70
N ARG A 19 15.29 3.45 0.21
CA ARG A 19 15.96 2.48 -0.68
C ARG A 19 17.00 1.68 0.10
N CYS A 20 17.39 0.52 -0.42
CA CYS A 20 18.57 -0.21 0.04
C CYS A 20 19.65 -0.21 -1.04
N LEU A 21 20.77 0.46 -0.78
CA LEU A 21 21.90 0.54 -1.72
C LEU A 21 22.72 -0.75 -1.77
N ALA A 22 22.95 -1.36 -0.61
CA ALA A 22 23.76 -2.56 -0.49
C ALA A 22 23.37 -3.38 0.74
N VAL A 23 23.59 -4.69 0.65
CA VAL A 23 23.59 -5.61 1.79
C VAL A 23 24.98 -6.22 1.87
N ILE A 24 25.70 -5.94 2.96
CA ILE A 24 27.05 -6.45 3.20
C ILE A 24 26.91 -7.61 4.19
N ALA A 25 27.09 -8.84 3.72
CA ALA A 25 27.04 -10.03 4.55
C ALA A 25 28.42 -10.38 5.12
N TYR A 26 28.45 -10.91 6.34
CA TYR A 26 29.66 -11.36 7.04
C TYR A 26 29.66 -12.89 7.23
N PRO A 27 30.83 -13.53 7.45
CA PRO A 27 30.94 -14.98 7.62
C PRO A 27 30.14 -15.56 8.81
N ASP A 28 29.89 -14.74 9.83
CA ASP A 28 29.10 -15.11 11.02
C ASP A 28 27.58 -15.05 10.80
N ARG A 29 27.15 -14.84 9.54
CA ARG A 29 25.75 -14.69 9.11
C ARG A 29 25.08 -13.39 9.58
N THR A 30 25.84 -12.44 10.13
CA THR A 30 25.36 -11.08 10.29
C THR A 30 25.41 -10.32 8.97
N ALA A 31 24.67 -9.22 8.87
CA ALA A 31 24.70 -8.37 7.70
C ALA A 31 24.41 -6.90 8.03
N VAL A 32 25.01 -6.00 7.26
CA VAL A 32 24.74 -4.55 7.29
C VAL A 32 23.94 -4.17 6.05
N GLY A 33 22.76 -3.56 6.27
CA GLY A 33 21.98 -2.96 5.19
C GLY A 33 22.28 -1.47 5.07
N VAL A 34 22.81 -1.04 3.92
CA VAL A 34 23.07 0.38 3.63
C VAL A 34 21.80 0.99 3.04
N ARG A 35 21.05 1.72 3.86
CA ARG A 35 19.77 2.34 3.49
C ARG A 35 19.97 3.80 3.08
N THR A 36 19.16 4.29 2.16
CA THR A 36 19.22 5.68 1.71
C THR A 36 17.84 6.28 1.45
N ALA A 37 17.72 7.56 1.74
CA ALA A 37 16.60 8.39 1.32
C ALA A 37 17.11 9.84 1.14
N PRO A 38 16.44 10.68 0.32
CA PRO A 38 16.84 12.08 0.15
C PRO A 38 16.89 12.89 1.46
N ASN A 39 16.15 12.44 2.48
CA ASN A 39 16.17 12.94 3.84
C ASN A 39 15.71 11.84 4.82
N LEU A 40 16.57 11.48 5.79
CA LEU A 40 16.33 10.42 6.77
C LEU A 40 15.68 10.91 8.08
N ILE A 41 15.25 12.16 8.16
CA ILE A 41 14.55 12.68 9.34
C ILE A 41 13.17 12.02 9.47
N ARG A 42 12.92 11.42 10.63
CA ARG A 42 11.64 10.87 11.09
C ARG A 42 10.88 11.90 11.94
N PRO A 43 9.55 11.83 12.09
CA PRO A 43 8.82 12.69 13.01
C PRO A 43 9.32 12.57 14.45
N ALA A 44 9.67 11.37 14.90
CA ALA A 44 10.24 11.12 16.23
C ALA A 44 11.48 11.99 16.54
N HIS A 45 12.35 12.26 15.56
CA HIS A 45 13.51 13.16 15.73
C HIS A 45 13.08 14.59 16.10
N LEU A 46 11.97 15.07 15.53
CA LEU A 46 11.41 16.39 15.82
C LEU A 46 10.59 16.36 17.11
N PHE A 47 9.74 15.36 17.28
CA PHE A 47 8.80 15.27 18.39
C PHE A 47 9.52 15.07 19.72
N ARG A 48 10.71 14.45 19.74
CA ARG A 48 11.60 14.43 20.91
C ARG A 48 11.87 15.83 21.46
N TYR A 49 12.32 16.78 20.63
CA TYR A 49 12.64 18.14 21.08
C TYR A 49 11.39 18.91 21.51
N LEU A 50 10.25 18.69 20.82
CA LEU A 50 8.96 19.22 21.26
C LEU A 50 8.58 18.69 22.66
N LYS A 51 8.75 17.39 22.90
CA LYS A 51 8.43 16.75 24.19
C LYS A 51 9.30 17.32 25.31
N LEU A 52 10.58 17.55 25.05
CA LEU A 52 11.54 18.14 25.99
C LEU A 52 11.41 19.67 26.16
N GLY A 53 10.59 20.35 25.34
CA GLY A 53 10.47 21.81 25.39
C GLY A 53 11.69 22.56 24.84
N MET A 54 12.53 21.87 24.05
CA MET A 54 13.78 22.38 23.47
C MET A 54 13.49 23.16 22.18
N HIS A 55 13.09 24.43 22.33
CA HIS A 55 12.62 25.27 21.22
C HIS A 55 13.68 25.47 20.13
N LYS A 56 14.92 25.78 20.53
CA LYS A 56 16.01 26.09 19.59
C LYS A 56 16.36 24.87 18.74
N GLU A 57 16.51 23.72 19.36
CA GLU A 57 16.86 22.44 18.74
C GLU A 57 15.75 21.94 17.82
N LEU A 58 14.48 22.07 18.26
CA LEU A 58 13.32 21.77 17.43
C LEU A 58 13.32 22.63 16.16
N LYS A 59 13.50 23.95 16.32
CA LYS A 59 13.52 24.88 15.20
C LYS A 59 14.64 24.56 14.22
N LEU A 60 15.87 24.33 14.71
CA LEU A 60 17.02 23.97 13.88
C LEU A 60 16.79 22.66 13.11
N SER A 61 16.23 21.65 13.78
CA SER A 61 15.93 20.35 13.15
C SER A 61 14.86 20.48 12.07
N LEU A 62 13.81 21.27 12.33
CA LEU A 62 12.77 21.54 11.34
C LEU A 62 13.32 22.38 10.17
N ASP A 63 14.15 23.38 10.44
CA ASP A 63 14.77 24.19 9.40
C ASP A 63 15.67 23.35 8.49
N TYR A 64 16.48 22.45 9.07
CA TYR A 64 17.28 21.50 8.32
C TYR A 64 16.40 20.61 7.44
N PHE A 65 15.33 20.03 8.00
CA PHE A 65 14.39 19.21 7.23
C PHE A 65 13.82 19.97 6.03
N LEU A 66 13.29 21.18 6.26
CA LEU A 66 12.66 21.99 5.22
C LEU A 66 13.66 22.45 4.16
N SER A 67 14.88 22.84 4.55
CA SER A 67 15.93 23.19 3.59
C SER A 67 16.25 22.03 2.66
N ARG A 68 16.35 20.80 3.19
CA ARG A 68 16.53 19.60 2.38
C ARG A 68 15.32 19.32 1.48
N GLN A 69 14.08 19.50 1.94
CA GLN A 69 12.90 19.32 1.09
C GLN A 69 12.83 20.34 -0.06
N ILE A 70 13.31 21.57 0.16
CA ILE A 70 13.42 22.61 -0.87
C ILE A 70 14.51 22.24 -1.88
N GLU A 71 15.70 21.84 -1.41
CA GLU A 71 16.82 21.41 -2.26
C GLU A 71 16.43 20.21 -3.14
N ASN A 72 15.69 19.26 -2.57
CA ASN A 72 15.14 18.10 -3.28
C ASN A 72 13.96 18.45 -4.20
N LYS A 73 13.52 19.72 -4.26
CA LYS A 73 12.39 20.20 -5.08
C LYS A 73 11.04 19.54 -4.76
N VAL A 74 10.86 19.05 -3.53
CA VAL A 74 9.62 18.39 -3.09
C VAL A 74 8.70 19.38 -2.37
N PHE A 75 9.26 20.33 -1.61
CA PHE A 75 8.48 21.38 -0.97
C PHE A 75 8.28 22.55 -1.95
N PRO A 76 7.03 22.88 -2.34
CA PRO A 76 6.78 23.91 -3.33
C PRO A 76 7.14 25.29 -2.78
N GLY A 77 7.99 26.05 -3.47
CA GLY A 77 8.20 27.47 -3.23
C GLY A 77 9.32 27.85 -2.25
N SER A 78 9.71 29.13 -2.31
CA SER A 78 10.74 29.77 -1.51
C SER A 78 10.12 30.68 -0.43
N TYR A 79 9.32 30.08 0.46
CA TYR A 79 8.69 30.82 1.57
C TYR A 79 9.71 31.27 2.63
N LYS A 80 9.46 32.42 3.27
CA LYS A 80 10.33 33.00 4.30
C LYS A 80 9.59 33.18 5.63
N GLY A 81 10.36 33.31 6.71
CA GLY A 81 9.84 33.63 8.04
C GLY A 81 8.76 32.65 8.53
N LYS A 82 7.67 33.20 9.10
CA LYS A 82 6.56 32.40 9.65
C LYS A 82 5.78 31.64 8.58
N GLU A 83 5.67 32.19 7.38
CA GLU A 83 4.93 31.59 6.27
C GLU A 83 5.53 30.23 5.87
N LYS A 84 6.87 30.12 5.87
CA LYS A 84 7.60 28.85 5.62
C LYS A 84 7.05 27.72 6.50
N TYR A 85 6.92 27.98 7.79
CA TYR A 85 6.45 26.98 8.75
C TYR A 85 4.96 26.68 8.58
N GLN A 86 4.13 27.70 8.34
CA GLN A 86 2.70 27.50 8.11
C GLN A 86 2.44 26.66 6.85
N LYS A 87 3.13 26.96 5.74
CA LYS A 87 3.02 26.19 4.50
C LYS A 87 3.60 24.78 4.62
N SER A 88 4.60 24.57 5.47
CA SER A 88 5.10 23.21 5.74
C SER A 88 4.05 22.28 6.36
N LEU A 89 3.06 22.83 7.06
CA LEU A 89 2.01 22.03 7.65
C LEU A 89 1.04 21.46 6.61
N GLU A 90 0.77 22.21 5.53
CA GLU A 90 0.03 21.70 4.36
C GLU A 90 0.80 20.54 3.69
N TYR A 91 2.13 20.66 3.60
CA TYR A 91 2.99 19.59 3.10
C TYR A 91 2.88 18.33 3.96
N PHE A 92 3.05 18.43 5.29
CA PHE A 92 2.93 17.26 6.16
C PHE A 92 1.54 16.62 6.08
N ALA A 93 0.48 17.43 6.07
CA ALA A 93 -0.88 16.95 5.94
C ALA A 93 -1.09 16.15 4.64
N LYS A 94 -0.69 16.69 3.47
CA LYS A 94 -0.78 15.96 2.20
C LYS A 94 0.07 14.69 2.18
N THR A 95 1.29 14.78 2.67
CA THR A 95 2.25 13.68 2.67
C THR A 95 1.72 12.49 3.48
N TYR A 96 1.27 12.72 4.70
CA TYR A 96 0.74 11.65 5.55
C TYR A 96 -0.64 11.16 5.11
N ALA A 97 -1.46 12.04 4.51
CA ALA A 97 -2.73 11.64 3.91
C ALA A 97 -2.52 10.68 2.73
N LYS A 98 -1.61 11.03 1.81
CA LYS A 98 -1.24 10.20 0.68
C LYS A 98 -0.66 8.86 1.13
N LEU A 99 0.27 8.90 2.07
CA LEU A 99 0.90 7.72 2.64
C LEU A 99 -0.13 6.74 3.21
N CYS A 100 -1.05 7.22 4.04
CA CYS A 100 -2.07 6.36 4.63
C CYS A 100 -3.04 5.80 3.59
N ALA A 101 -3.45 6.62 2.61
CA ALA A 101 -4.33 6.17 1.54
C ALA A 101 -3.67 5.06 0.69
N VAL A 102 -2.37 5.22 0.39
CA VAL A 102 -1.58 4.20 -0.29
C VAL A 102 -1.49 2.92 0.52
N MET A 103 -1.19 3.00 1.82
CA MET A 103 -1.11 1.83 2.68
C MET A 103 -2.46 1.10 2.79
N GLU A 104 -3.57 1.82 2.91
CA GLU A 104 -4.89 1.22 2.99
C GLU A 104 -5.30 0.52 1.68
N GLU A 105 -5.03 1.14 0.53
CA GLU A 105 -5.44 0.60 -0.78
C GLU A 105 -4.50 -0.48 -1.32
N GLU A 106 -3.22 -0.46 -0.91
CA GLU A 106 -2.26 -1.51 -1.25
C GLU A 106 -2.19 -2.64 -0.21
N TYR A 107 -3.02 -2.59 0.83
CA TYR A 107 -3.05 -3.53 1.95
C TYR A 107 -1.68 -3.69 2.63
N ILE A 108 -1.04 -2.55 2.89
CA ILE A 108 0.23 -2.47 3.59
C ILE A 108 -0.05 -2.08 5.03
N PHE A 109 0.32 -2.96 5.95
CA PHE A 109 0.37 -2.68 7.36
C PHE A 109 1.75 -2.16 7.75
N ASN A 110 1.77 -1.05 8.46
CA ASN A 110 2.94 -0.48 9.11
C ASN A 110 2.56 0.08 10.48
N TRP A 111 3.35 -0.25 11.49
CA TRP A 111 3.08 0.21 12.84
C TRP A 111 3.56 1.66 13.03
N LEU A 112 2.60 2.60 13.00
CA LEU A 112 2.82 4.04 13.10
C LEU A 112 2.93 4.59 14.54
N ALA A 113 3.00 3.71 15.55
CA ALA A 113 3.15 4.13 16.93
C ALA A 113 4.51 4.81 17.18
N TRP A 114 4.79 5.15 18.43
CA TRP A 114 6.11 5.66 18.83
C TRP A 114 6.54 6.94 18.09
N ASP A 115 5.58 7.84 17.90
CA ASP A 115 5.77 9.10 17.15
C ASP A 115 6.19 8.89 15.68
N GLY A 116 5.80 7.77 15.06
CA GLY A 116 6.11 7.50 13.66
C GLY A 116 7.59 7.26 13.41
N ASP A 117 8.28 6.59 14.32
CA ASP A 117 9.69 6.20 14.18
C ASP A 117 9.96 5.32 12.95
N ASN A 118 8.98 4.51 12.53
CA ASN A 118 9.07 3.67 11.33
C ASN A 118 8.73 4.42 10.02
N MET A 119 8.61 5.75 10.07
CA MET A 119 8.32 6.58 8.90
C MET A 119 9.24 7.79 8.79
N LEU A 120 9.60 8.16 7.56
CA LEU A 120 10.27 9.43 7.29
C LEU A 120 9.23 10.55 7.44
N ALA A 121 9.67 11.72 7.90
CA ALA A 121 8.85 12.93 7.94
C ALA A 121 8.40 13.38 6.53
N SER A 122 9.07 12.87 5.48
CA SER A 122 8.67 12.99 4.08
C SER A 122 7.66 11.93 3.61
N GLY A 123 7.13 11.11 4.52
CA GLY A 123 6.12 10.08 4.25
C GLY A 123 6.66 8.79 3.64
N GLY A 124 7.98 8.58 3.64
CA GLY A 124 8.58 7.33 3.20
C GLY A 124 8.47 6.24 4.27
N ILE A 125 8.06 5.05 3.86
CA ILE A 125 8.14 3.82 4.66
C ILE A 125 9.62 3.50 4.94
N LEU A 126 9.93 3.11 6.18
CA LEU A 126 11.20 2.50 6.52
C LEU A 126 10.99 1.42 7.60
N ASP A 127 12.08 0.78 7.97
CA ASP A 127 12.11 -0.18 9.07
C ASP A 127 11.16 -1.38 8.90
N TYR A 128 11.52 -2.20 7.92
CA TYR A 128 10.76 -3.34 7.41
C TYR A 128 10.62 -4.54 8.37
N GLY A 129 10.78 -4.37 9.68
CA GLY A 129 10.62 -5.45 10.66
C GLY A 129 9.16 -5.91 10.80
N SER A 130 8.27 -4.97 11.12
CA SER A 130 6.84 -5.23 11.38
C SER A 130 5.94 -4.95 10.17
N ILE A 131 6.52 -4.56 9.03
CA ILE A 131 5.75 -4.27 7.82
C ILE A 131 5.18 -5.56 7.24
N ARG A 132 3.89 -5.55 6.89
CA ARG A 132 3.23 -6.64 6.18
C ARG A 132 2.54 -6.09 4.94
N ARG A 133 2.57 -6.85 3.86
CA ARG A 133 1.74 -6.62 2.67
C ARG A 133 0.86 -7.83 2.46
N PHE A 134 -0.43 -7.61 2.30
CA PHE A 134 -1.43 -8.67 2.20
C PHE A 134 -2.01 -8.77 0.78
N ALA A 135 -2.51 -9.95 0.42
CA ALA A 135 -3.30 -10.10 -0.80
C ALA A 135 -4.75 -9.65 -0.58
N ALA A 136 -5.35 -10.01 0.56
CA ALA A 136 -6.65 -9.51 1.01
C ALA A 136 -6.54 -8.31 1.96
N LYS A 137 -7.68 -7.65 2.24
CA LYS A 137 -7.75 -6.56 3.23
C LYS A 137 -7.89 -7.12 4.66
N HIS A 138 -6.78 -7.57 5.22
CA HIS A 138 -6.66 -7.95 6.63
C HIS A 138 -6.70 -6.72 7.55
N ASP A 139 -7.81 -5.98 7.54
CA ASP A 139 -7.98 -4.73 8.28
C ASP A 139 -8.17 -4.91 9.79
N LYS A 140 -8.19 -6.16 10.27
CA LYS A 140 -8.21 -6.52 11.69
C LYS A 140 -6.89 -7.12 12.18
N TYR A 141 -5.91 -7.28 11.29
CA TYR A 141 -4.58 -7.73 11.67
C TYR A 141 -3.96 -6.77 12.68
N ARG A 142 -3.40 -7.33 13.74
CA ARG A 142 -2.60 -6.62 14.74
C ARG A 142 -1.34 -7.42 15.03
N TYR A 143 -0.20 -6.75 14.96
CA TYR A 143 1.09 -7.29 15.37
C TYR A 143 1.16 -7.34 16.90
N GLU A 144 1.62 -8.46 17.46
CA GLU A 144 1.85 -8.64 18.89
C GLU A 144 3.28 -8.17 19.23
N ASP A 145 3.40 -7.07 19.98
CA ASP A 145 4.64 -6.68 20.63
C ASP A 145 4.63 -7.13 22.10
N THR A 146 5.79 -7.09 22.76
CA THR A 146 6.05 -7.64 24.09
C THR A 146 5.00 -7.28 25.14
N ASP A 147 4.41 -6.08 25.07
CA ASP A 147 3.45 -5.57 26.05
C ASP A 147 2.08 -5.16 25.47
N ARG A 148 1.88 -5.20 24.15
CA ARG A 148 0.65 -4.69 23.51
C ARG A 148 0.47 -5.17 22.07
N PHE A 149 -0.75 -4.99 21.56
CA PHE A 149 -1.02 -5.06 20.13
C PHE A 149 -0.83 -3.73 19.42
N SER A 150 -0.40 -3.80 18.16
CA SER A 150 -0.38 -2.65 17.26
C SER A 150 -1.79 -2.13 16.94
N THR A 151 -1.83 -0.97 16.29
CA THR A 151 -3.03 -0.56 15.52
C THR A 151 -3.28 -1.55 14.38
N CYS A 152 -4.49 -1.60 13.84
CA CYS A 152 -4.79 -2.35 12.60
C CYS A 152 -4.73 -1.45 11.35
N LEU A 153 -4.91 -2.04 10.15
CA LEU A 153 -4.80 -1.33 8.86
C LEU A 153 -5.63 -0.04 8.80
N THR A 154 -6.88 -0.09 9.28
CA THR A 154 -7.83 1.04 9.24
C THR A 154 -7.58 2.07 10.35
N GLU A 155 -6.92 1.67 11.43
CA GLU A 155 -6.53 2.55 12.54
C GLU A 155 -5.25 3.36 12.21
N GLN A 156 -4.44 2.92 11.24
CA GLN A 156 -3.25 3.66 10.78
C GLN A 156 -3.58 5.11 10.37
N ARG A 157 -4.78 5.34 9.82
CA ARG A 157 -5.24 6.69 9.47
C ARG A 157 -5.32 7.60 10.69
N LEU A 158 -5.79 7.08 11.82
CA LEU A 158 -5.91 7.86 13.05
C LEU A 158 -4.53 8.25 13.60
N GLU A 159 -3.57 7.34 13.53
CA GLU A 159 -2.18 7.62 13.95
C GLU A 159 -1.49 8.60 13.00
N ALA A 160 -1.63 8.43 11.69
CA ALA A 160 -1.12 9.40 10.71
C ALA A 160 -1.73 10.80 10.93
N ARG A 161 -3.04 10.86 11.21
CA ARG A 161 -3.72 12.11 11.54
C ARG A 161 -3.19 12.73 12.85
N ARG A 162 -2.88 11.92 13.86
CA ARG A 162 -2.27 12.34 15.13
C ARG A 162 -0.83 12.84 14.94
N ILE A 163 -0.05 12.25 14.04
CA ILE A 163 1.26 12.75 13.62
C ILE A 163 1.11 14.16 13.03
N VAL A 164 0.15 14.38 12.12
CA VAL A 164 -0.13 15.72 11.56
C VAL A 164 -0.58 16.71 12.63
N GLN A 165 -1.38 16.28 13.61
CA GLN A 165 -1.77 17.11 14.75
C GLN A 165 -0.54 17.54 15.57
N THR A 166 0.40 16.62 15.77
CA THR A 166 1.65 16.88 16.49
C THR A 166 2.55 17.81 15.69
N PHE A 167 2.58 17.70 14.35
CA PHE A 167 3.23 18.70 13.50
C PHE A 167 2.59 20.09 13.65
N ALA A 168 1.26 20.20 13.79
CA ALA A 168 0.62 21.50 14.06
C ALA A 168 1.12 22.11 15.38
N GLN A 169 1.31 21.29 16.42
CA GLN A 169 1.92 21.69 17.69
C GLN A 169 3.39 22.09 17.53
N VAL A 170 4.18 21.35 16.75
CA VAL A 170 5.58 21.69 16.41
C VAL A 170 5.65 23.07 15.77
N ILE A 171 4.85 23.32 14.74
CA ILE A 171 4.84 24.59 14.00
C ILE A 171 4.45 25.74 14.91
N ASP A 172 3.41 25.59 15.73
CA ASP A 172 3.01 26.62 16.69
C ASP A 172 4.09 26.89 17.73
N PHE A 173 4.75 25.85 18.24
CA PHE A 173 5.84 26.01 19.21
C PHE A 173 7.04 26.73 18.57
N VAL A 174 7.43 26.36 17.36
CA VAL A 174 8.51 27.02 16.60
C VAL A 174 8.19 28.51 16.38
N ILE A 175 6.96 28.85 16.01
CA ILE A 175 6.55 30.23 15.73
C ILE A 175 6.44 31.08 17.01
N THR A 176 5.92 30.51 18.10
CA THR A 176 5.54 31.29 19.30
C THR A 176 6.54 31.21 20.44
N GLY A 177 7.43 30.21 20.45
CA GLY A 177 8.31 29.92 21.58
C GLY A 177 7.60 29.32 22.80
N LYS A 178 6.27 29.07 22.73
CA LYS A 178 5.47 28.57 23.87
C LYS A 178 4.82 27.24 23.53
N LYS A 179 5.23 26.16 24.20
CA LYS A 179 4.65 24.83 24.01
C LYS A 179 3.22 24.81 24.54
N LYS A 180 2.25 24.55 23.66
CA LYS A 180 0.83 24.39 24.01
C LYS A 180 0.48 22.91 24.15
N ASN A 181 -0.60 22.57 24.86
CA ASN A 181 -1.11 21.20 24.94
C ASN A 181 -1.62 20.72 23.55
N LEU A 182 -1.38 19.45 23.20
CA LEU A 182 -1.79 18.85 21.93
C LEU A 182 -3.31 18.94 21.67
N LYS A 183 -4.13 18.90 22.72
CA LYS A 183 -5.60 19.04 22.63
C LYS A 183 -6.04 20.33 21.94
N LYS A 184 -5.25 21.41 22.03
CA LYS A 184 -5.54 22.68 21.34
C LYS A 184 -5.53 22.55 19.81
N PHE A 185 -4.96 21.48 19.27
CA PHE A 185 -4.81 21.25 17.83
C PHE A 185 -5.79 20.20 17.27
N GLU A 186 -6.70 19.63 18.07
CA GLU A 186 -7.64 18.57 17.63
C GLU A 186 -8.57 19.00 16.47
N ARG A 187 -8.81 20.31 16.35
CA ARG A 187 -9.63 20.92 15.31
C ARG A 187 -8.82 21.81 14.37
N HIS A 188 -7.50 21.67 14.34
CA HIS A 188 -6.63 22.48 13.50
C HIS A 188 -6.95 22.26 12.00
N GLN A 189 -6.87 23.32 11.19
CA GLN A 189 -7.25 23.29 9.77
C GLN A 189 -6.46 22.24 8.96
N SER A 190 -5.21 21.99 9.33
CA SER A 190 -4.37 20.97 8.70
C SER A 190 -4.95 19.56 8.80
N LEU A 191 -5.75 19.26 9.82
CA LEU A 191 -6.39 17.96 9.97
C LEU A 191 -7.56 17.79 8.99
N ARG A 192 -8.32 18.85 8.74
CA ARG A 192 -9.34 18.85 7.68
C ARG A 192 -8.71 18.66 6.31
N PHE A 193 -7.56 19.31 6.10
CA PHE A 193 -6.81 19.18 4.86
C PHE A 193 -6.26 17.77 4.66
N PHE A 194 -5.72 17.16 5.73
CA PHE A 194 -5.34 15.75 5.75
C PHE A 194 -6.53 14.86 5.36
N ASP A 195 -7.69 15.05 6.01
CA ASP A 195 -8.87 14.21 5.77
C ASP A 195 -9.35 14.34 4.30
N GLN A 196 -9.37 15.55 3.74
CA GLN A 196 -9.70 15.76 2.32
C GLN A 196 -8.70 15.09 1.38
N SER A 197 -7.39 15.33 1.57
CA SER A 197 -6.35 14.76 0.72
C SER A 197 -6.32 13.23 0.81
N PHE A 198 -6.68 12.66 1.96
CA PHE A 198 -6.75 11.22 2.16
C PHE A 198 -7.88 10.63 1.30
N GLU A 199 -9.08 11.21 1.37
CA GLU A 199 -10.23 10.72 0.58
C GLU A 199 -9.97 10.85 -0.94
N GLU A 200 -9.35 11.94 -1.38
CA GLU A 200 -8.94 12.13 -2.78
C GLU A 200 -7.95 11.05 -3.24
N GLU A 201 -6.89 10.78 -2.47
CA GLU A 201 -5.89 9.77 -2.81
C GLU A 201 -6.48 8.35 -2.76
N VAL A 202 -7.34 8.03 -1.80
CA VAL A 202 -8.00 6.71 -1.75
C VAL A 202 -8.83 6.48 -3.02
N HIS A 203 -9.63 7.45 -3.45
CA HIS A 203 -10.39 7.32 -4.69
C HIS A 203 -9.48 7.18 -5.91
N ASN A 204 -8.38 7.94 -5.97
CA ASN A 204 -7.38 7.82 -7.03
C ASN A 204 -6.78 6.41 -7.08
N ARG A 205 -6.40 5.86 -5.92
CA ARG A 205 -5.79 4.51 -5.82
C ARG A 205 -6.78 3.40 -6.12
N MET A 206 -8.02 3.50 -5.65
CA MET A 206 -9.07 2.55 -5.99
C MET A 206 -9.29 2.50 -7.51
N LEU A 207 -9.45 3.65 -8.18
CA LEU A 207 -9.63 3.69 -9.64
C LEU A 207 -8.38 3.18 -10.39
N TRP A 208 -7.18 3.46 -9.89
CA TRP A 208 -5.95 2.89 -10.42
C TRP A 208 -5.97 1.36 -10.34
N ARG A 209 -6.31 0.79 -9.19
CA ARG A 209 -6.44 -0.67 -8.98
C ARG A 209 -7.48 -1.32 -9.87
N MET A 210 -8.54 -0.59 -10.23
CA MET A 210 -9.52 -1.04 -11.22
C MET A 210 -8.97 -1.10 -12.64
N GLY A 211 -7.83 -0.47 -12.93
CA GLY A 211 -7.21 -0.46 -14.25
C GLY A 211 -7.45 0.81 -15.07
N PHE A 212 -8.07 1.85 -14.52
CA PHE A 212 -8.22 3.13 -15.24
C PHE A 212 -6.86 3.80 -15.48
N GLU A 213 -6.74 4.52 -16.60
CA GLU A 213 -5.56 5.33 -16.95
C GLU A 213 -5.58 6.68 -16.19
N PRO A 214 -4.42 7.33 -15.94
CA PRO A 214 -4.36 8.58 -15.16
C PRO A 214 -5.31 9.69 -15.63
N HIS A 215 -5.46 9.88 -16.94
CA HIS A 215 -6.36 10.88 -17.50
C HIS A 215 -7.85 10.53 -17.28
N GLN A 216 -8.19 9.24 -17.26
CA GLN A 216 -9.54 8.74 -16.97
C GLN A 216 -9.87 8.92 -15.49
N ILE A 217 -8.92 8.59 -14.62
CA ILE A 217 -9.03 8.81 -13.17
C ILE A 217 -9.26 10.30 -12.89
N TYR A 218 -8.44 11.18 -13.47
CA TYR A 218 -8.62 12.64 -13.33
C TYR A 218 -10.02 13.07 -13.76
N LYS A 219 -10.52 12.59 -14.90
CA LYS A 219 -11.88 12.90 -15.38
C LYS A 219 -12.95 12.42 -14.40
N LEU A 220 -12.86 11.19 -13.90
CA LEU A 220 -13.82 10.62 -12.96
C LEU A 220 -13.85 11.36 -11.63
N LEU A 221 -12.68 11.70 -11.08
CA LEU A 221 -12.57 12.42 -9.82
C LEU A 221 -13.07 13.87 -9.93
N THR A 222 -12.82 14.54 -11.05
CA THR A 222 -13.21 15.95 -11.23
C THR A 222 -14.67 16.11 -11.64
N LYS A 223 -15.18 15.27 -12.54
CA LYS A 223 -16.53 15.41 -13.10
C LYS A 223 -17.59 14.54 -12.41
N HIS A 224 -17.18 13.41 -11.83
CA HIS A 224 -18.10 12.41 -11.29
C HIS A 224 -17.73 11.90 -9.88
N PRO A 225 -17.29 12.75 -8.93
CA PRO A 225 -16.79 12.32 -7.63
C PRO A 225 -17.82 11.52 -6.81
N LYS A 226 -19.11 11.87 -6.92
CA LYS A 226 -20.21 11.17 -6.21
C LYS A 226 -20.31 9.70 -6.64
N LYS A 227 -20.09 9.42 -7.93
CA LYS A 227 -20.15 8.06 -8.48
C LYS A 227 -18.96 7.21 -8.07
N VAL A 228 -17.78 7.83 -8.03
CA VAL A 228 -16.58 7.18 -7.47
C VAL A 228 -16.79 6.84 -5.99
N GLN A 229 -17.37 7.74 -5.21
CA GLN A 229 -17.68 7.49 -3.80
C GLN A 229 -18.73 6.38 -3.63
N GLU A 230 -19.75 6.34 -4.48
CA GLU A 230 -20.78 5.29 -4.49
C GLU A 230 -20.16 3.91 -4.76
N PHE A 231 -19.28 3.82 -5.77
CA PHE A 231 -18.54 2.60 -6.07
C PHE A 231 -17.65 2.16 -4.91
N ARG A 232 -16.92 3.09 -4.29
CA ARG A 232 -16.09 2.78 -3.12
C ARG A 232 -16.89 2.17 -1.97
N LYS A 233 -18.11 2.67 -1.71
CA LYS A 233 -18.97 2.12 -0.64
C LYS A 233 -19.34 0.66 -0.88
N VAL A 234 -19.65 0.29 -2.13
CA VAL A 234 -19.97 -1.12 -2.45
C VAL A 234 -18.72 -2.00 -2.46
N LEU A 235 -17.57 -1.48 -2.90
CA LEU A 235 -16.30 -2.20 -2.81
C LEU A 235 -15.90 -2.47 -1.34
N ASN A 236 -15.97 -1.46 -0.48
CA ASN A 236 -15.68 -1.57 0.95
C ASN A 236 -16.63 -2.54 1.67
N TYR A 237 -17.87 -2.69 1.20
CA TYR A 237 -18.76 -3.71 1.73
C TYR A 237 -18.14 -5.11 1.59
N PHE A 238 -17.59 -5.45 0.43
CA PHE A 238 -16.95 -6.75 0.23
C PHE A 238 -15.64 -6.89 1.02
N GLU A 239 -14.78 -5.85 1.02
CA GLU A 239 -13.53 -5.87 1.80
C GLU A 239 -13.75 -6.00 3.33
N GLY A 240 -14.89 -5.51 3.82
CA GLY A 240 -15.23 -5.50 5.24
C GLY A 240 -15.80 -6.82 5.78
N ILE A 241 -16.14 -7.80 4.94
CA ILE A 241 -16.76 -9.04 5.41
C ILE A 241 -15.69 -10.00 5.93
N LYS A 242 -15.91 -10.49 7.15
CA LYS A 242 -14.96 -11.35 7.88
C LYS A 242 -15.50 -12.75 8.09
N SER A 243 -14.59 -13.69 8.33
CA SER A 243 -14.94 -15.09 8.53
C SER A 243 -15.79 -15.28 9.78
N VAL A 244 -16.74 -16.21 9.71
CA VAL A 244 -17.57 -16.62 10.85
C VAL A 244 -16.75 -17.25 11.98
N LYS A 245 -15.55 -17.77 11.69
CA LYS A 245 -14.62 -18.31 12.70
C LYS A 245 -14.18 -17.29 13.74
N GLY A 246 -14.29 -15.99 13.41
CA GLY A 246 -13.86 -14.92 14.30
C GLY A 246 -12.36 -14.68 14.26
N GLU A 247 -11.84 -14.11 15.34
CA GLU A 247 -10.43 -13.81 15.51
C GLU A 247 -9.59 -15.08 15.63
N VAL A 248 -8.43 -15.09 14.97
CA VAL A 248 -7.47 -16.19 14.96
C VAL A 248 -6.10 -15.69 15.41
N LYS A 249 -5.35 -16.56 16.09
CA LYS A 249 -3.97 -16.30 16.48
C LYS A 249 -3.02 -16.59 15.31
N LEU A 250 -2.09 -15.67 15.07
CA LEU A 250 -1.00 -15.78 14.10
C LEU A 250 0.34 -15.92 14.84
N PRO A 251 1.43 -16.33 14.16
CA PRO A 251 2.75 -16.42 14.79
C PRO A 251 3.26 -15.10 15.37
N ASP A 252 2.86 -13.97 14.79
CA ASP A 252 3.34 -12.62 15.13
C ASP A 252 2.21 -11.66 15.54
N GLY A 253 1.02 -12.19 15.85
CA GLY A 253 -0.15 -11.34 16.05
C GLY A 253 -1.48 -12.07 16.13
N ILE A 254 -2.53 -11.30 15.85
CA ILE A 254 -3.91 -11.76 15.74
C ILE A 254 -4.55 -11.14 14.50
N ASP A 255 -5.57 -11.79 13.97
CA ASP A 255 -6.36 -11.25 12.87
C ASP A 255 -7.80 -11.77 12.89
N HIS A 256 -8.72 -11.04 12.26
CA HIS A 256 -10.04 -11.54 11.90
C HIS A 256 -10.11 -11.61 10.37
N PRO A 257 -9.86 -12.79 9.76
CA PRO A 257 -9.58 -12.87 8.34
C PRO A 257 -10.74 -12.38 7.45
N PRO A 258 -10.46 -11.63 6.38
CA PRO A 258 -11.46 -11.31 5.36
C PRO A 258 -11.85 -12.57 4.58
N ILE A 259 -13.10 -12.66 4.13
CA ILE A 259 -13.52 -13.78 3.26
C ILE A 259 -13.36 -13.46 1.77
N PHE A 260 -13.23 -12.17 1.43
CA PHE A 260 -13.23 -11.68 0.06
C PHE A 260 -11.93 -10.99 -0.34
N LEU A 261 -11.32 -11.51 -1.41
CA LEU A 261 -10.19 -10.99 -2.18
C LEU A 261 -10.69 -10.09 -3.31
N VAL A 262 -10.94 -8.80 -3.00
CA VAL A 262 -11.43 -7.84 -4.02
C VAL A 262 -10.48 -7.70 -5.21
N ARG A 263 -9.18 -7.93 -5.03
CA ARG A 263 -8.20 -7.93 -6.13
C ARG A 263 -8.59 -8.91 -7.26
N HIS A 264 -9.24 -10.02 -6.94
CA HIS A 264 -9.66 -11.01 -7.93
C HIS A 264 -10.79 -10.48 -8.81
N ILE A 265 -11.86 -9.97 -8.21
CA ILE A 265 -12.98 -9.48 -9.02
C ILE A 265 -12.58 -8.27 -9.87
N LEU A 266 -11.62 -7.45 -9.41
CA LEU A 266 -11.06 -6.36 -10.21
C LEU A 266 -10.35 -6.85 -11.48
N ARG A 267 -9.78 -8.05 -11.45
CA ARG A 267 -9.11 -8.70 -12.59
C ARG A 267 -10.06 -9.52 -13.45
N GLU A 268 -10.93 -10.30 -12.83
CA GLU A 268 -11.78 -11.29 -13.52
C GLU A 268 -13.06 -10.69 -14.11
N LEU A 269 -13.66 -9.67 -13.48
CA LEU A 269 -14.90 -9.06 -13.98
C LEU A 269 -14.73 -8.46 -15.39
N PRO A 270 -13.66 -7.70 -15.70
CA PRO A 270 -13.42 -7.24 -17.06
C PRO A 270 -13.35 -8.37 -18.09
N ASN A 271 -12.61 -9.45 -17.78
CA ASN A 271 -12.46 -10.61 -18.67
C ASN A 271 -13.78 -11.33 -18.89
N PHE A 272 -14.57 -11.52 -17.84
CA PHE A 272 -15.90 -12.10 -17.95
C PHE A 272 -16.79 -11.31 -18.92
N ILE A 273 -16.81 -9.97 -18.78
CA ILE A 273 -17.64 -9.10 -19.63
C ILE A 273 -17.17 -9.15 -21.09
N ILE A 274 -15.86 -9.22 -21.33
CA ILE A 274 -15.27 -9.37 -22.67
C ILE A 274 -15.66 -10.70 -23.31
N GLN A 275 -15.48 -11.81 -22.59
CA GLN A 275 -15.73 -13.17 -23.11
C GLN A 275 -17.21 -13.44 -23.36
N ASN A 276 -18.09 -12.81 -22.60
CA ASN A 276 -19.53 -12.96 -22.72
C ASN A 276 -20.17 -11.80 -23.49
N LYS A 277 -19.37 -10.98 -24.18
CA LYS A 277 -19.84 -9.81 -24.93
C LYS A 277 -20.99 -10.19 -25.86
N ASP A 278 -22.13 -9.57 -25.62
CA ASP A 278 -23.30 -9.61 -26.48
C ASP A 278 -23.44 -8.27 -27.22
N LYS A 279 -23.93 -8.30 -28.45
CA LYS A 279 -24.19 -7.10 -29.26
C LYS A 279 -25.25 -6.21 -28.60
N ASP A 280 -26.24 -6.82 -27.96
CA ASP A 280 -27.44 -6.10 -27.49
C ASP A 280 -27.46 -5.87 -25.97
N ARG A 281 -26.55 -6.49 -25.21
CA ARG A 281 -26.58 -6.44 -23.74
C ARG A 281 -25.19 -6.45 -23.12
N TRP A 282 -25.03 -5.63 -22.07
CA TRP A 282 -23.85 -5.71 -21.20
C TRP A 282 -23.95 -6.95 -20.30
N PRO A 283 -22.98 -7.86 -20.35
CA PRO A 283 -22.98 -9.05 -19.51
C PRO A 283 -22.96 -8.73 -18.02
N ILE A 284 -23.74 -9.48 -17.24
CA ILE A 284 -23.74 -9.42 -15.78
C ILE A 284 -23.38 -10.81 -15.29
N MET A 285 -22.32 -10.90 -14.49
CA MET A 285 -21.91 -12.11 -13.81
C MET A 285 -22.98 -12.47 -12.78
N PRO A 286 -23.51 -13.71 -12.78
CA PRO A 286 -24.43 -14.18 -11.76
C PRO A 286 -23.84 -13.96 -10.35
N PRO A 287 -24.64 -13.56 -9.35
CA PRO A 287 -24.15 -13.30 -8.00
C PRO A 287 -23.34 -14.44 -7.37
N GLU A 288 -23.69 -15.69 -7.70
CA GLU A 288 -22.99 -16.90 -7.29
C GLU A 288 -21.56 -16.90 -7.83
N GLY A 289 -21.40 -16.69 -9.14
CA GLY A 289 -20.09 -16.60 -9.79
C GLY A 289 -19.29 -15.39 -9.27
N PHE A 290 -19.95 -14.24 -9.11
CA PHE A 290 -19.31 -13.03 -8.60
C PHE A 290 -18.74 -13.21 -7.20
N CYS A 291 -19.54 -13.78 -6.28
CA CYS A 291 -19.08 -14.03 -4.93
C CYS A 291 -18.03 -15.14 -4.90
N HIS A 292 -18.15 -16.17 -5.75
CA HIS A 292 -17.16 -17.24 -5.82
C HIS A 292 -15.78 -16.74 -6.26
N VAL A 293 -15.70 -15.89 -7.28
CA VAL A 293 -14.45 -15.24 -7.73
C VAL A 293 -13.75 -14.46 -6.59
N LEU A 294 -14.54 -13.88 -5.69
CA LEU A 294 -14.01 -13.12 -4.56
C LEU A 294 -13.46 -14.00 -3.43
N LEU A 295 -13.81 -15.28 -3.33
CA LEU A 295 -13.50 -16.06 -2.12
C LEU A 295 -12.00 -16.30 -1.92
N ALA A 296 -11.55 -16.19 -0.67
CA ALA A 296 -10.20 -16.58 -0.27
C ALA A 296 -10.04 -18.09 -0.05
N SER A 297 -8.80 -18.59 -0.19
CA SER A 297 -8.49 -20.03 -0.12
C SER A 297 -8.89 -20.72 1.18
N TYR A 298 -8.90 -19.95 2.27
CA TYR A 298 -9.06 -20.42 3.64
C TYR A 298 -10.50 -20.29 4.16
N VAL A 299 -11.46 -19.89 3.32
CA VAL A 299 -12.86 -19.71 3.75
C VAL A 299 -13.61 -21.04 3.83
N ASP A 300 -14.49 -21.16 4.81
CA ASP A 300 -15.30 -22.37 5.01
C ASP A 300 -16.66 -22.28 4.29
N ARG A 301 -17.36 -23.41 4.16
CA ARG A 301 -18.71 -23.47 3.56
C ARG A 301 -19.72 -22.49 4.18
N GLN A 302 -19.58 -22.20 5.48
CA GLN A 302 -20.45 -21.24 6.17
C GLN A 302 -20.19 -19.78 5.71
N ASP A 303 -18.94 -19.44 5.38
CA ASP A 303 -18.57 -18.14 4.85
C ASP A 303 -19.11 -17.93 3.43
N MET A 304 -19.28 -19.02 2.66
CA MET A 304 -19.74 -19.00 1.26
C MET A 304 -21.24 -18.74 1.09
N VAL A 305 -22.03 -18.65 2.17
CA VAL A 305 -23.50 -18.54 2.08
C VAL A 305 -23.93 -17.27 1.33
N LEU A 306 -24.62 -17.45 0.21
CA LEU A 306 -25.11 -16.33 -0.60
C LEU A 306 -26.47 -15.84 -0.07
N ASN A 307 -26.45 -14.73 0.66
CA ASN A 307 -27.66 -14.04 1.13
C ASN A 307 -28.11 -12.94 0.15
N ASP A 308 -29.33 -12.43 0.33
CA ASP A 308 -29.92 -11.43 -0.57
C ASP A 308 -29.15 -10.11 -0.57
N THR A 309 -28.55 -9.72 0.56
CA THR A 309 -27.67 -8.53 0.62
C THR A 309 -26.46 -8.70 -0.30
N ARG A 310 -25.78 -9.85 -0.28
CA ARG A 310 -24.65 -10.15 -1.18
C ARG A 310 -25.09 -10.15 -2.65
N LYS A 311 -26.26 -10.70 -2.97
CA LYS A 311 -26.83 -10.66 -4.33
C LYS A 311 -27.09 -9.24 -4.82
N GLN A 312 -27.69 -8.40 -3.98
CA GLN A 312 -27.97 -7.00 -4.32
C GLN A 312 -26.66 -6.19 -4.47
N LYS A 313 -25.70 -6.41 -3.56
CA LYS A 313 -24.41 -5.72 -3.60
C LYS A 313 -23.55 -6.13 -4.79
N SER A 314 -23.57 -7.40 -5.20
CA SER A 314 -22.84 -7.84 -6.39
C SER A 314 -23.42 -7.25 -7.67
N LEU A 315 -24.75 -7.20 -7.80
CA LEU A 315 -25.39 -6.53 -8.93
C LEU A 315 -25.07 -5.03 -8.94
N HIS A 316 -25.20 -4.35 -7.80
CA HIS A 316 -24.93 -2.93 -7.68
C HIS A 316 -23.47 -2.57 -8.00
N TYR A 317 -22.52 -3.41 -7.56
CA TYR A 317 -21.10 -3.30 -7.92
C TYR A 317 -20.91 -3.31 -9.44
N GLN A 318 -21.48 -4.29 -10.13
CA GLN A 318 -21.33 -4.45 -11.57
C GLN A 318 -21.97 -3.31 -12.37
N LEU A 319 -23.12 -2.81 -11.90
CA LEU A 319 -23.79 -1.65 -12.51
C LEU A 319 -22.95 -0.37 -12.37
N LEU A 320 -22.39 -0.12 -11.18
CA LEU A 320 -21.52 1.03 -10.96
C LEU A 320 -20.18 0.90 -11.71
N PHE A 321 -19.62 -0.31 -11.80
CA PHE A 321 -18.42 -0.58 -12.59
C PHE A 321 -18.62 -0.17 -14.06
N ARG A 322 -19.73 -0.61 -14.67
CA ARG A 322 -20.10 -0.21 -16.02
C ARG A 322 -20.35 1.30 -16.12
N GLU A 323 -21.04 1.88 -15.14
CA GLU A 323 -21.31 3.32 -15.13
C GLU A 323 -20.03 4.14 -15.13
N LEU A 324 -19.02 3.76 -14.34
CA LEU A 324 -17.71 4.42 -14.35
C LEU A 324 -17.04 4.35 -15.73
N ILE A 325 -17.10 3.19 -16.41
CA ILE A 325 -16.59 3.04 -17.79
C ILE A 325 -17.31 4.00 -18.75
N LYS A 326 -18.64 4.07 -18.68
CA LYS A 326 -19.44 5.00 -19.50
C LYS A 326 -19.07 6.47 -19.27
N LEU A 327 -18.84 6.84 -18.01
CA LEU A 327 -18.52 8.22 -17.63
C LEU A 327 -17.12 8.66 -18.10
N VAL A 328 -16.19 7.72 -18.32
CA VAL A 328 -14.92 8.01 -19.00
C VAL A 328 -15.17 8.48 -20.44
N GLY A 329 -16.21 7.97 -21.11
CA GLY A 329 -16.61 8.33 -22.47
C GLY A 329 -15.68 7.76 -23.54
N GLY A 330 -16.24 7.46 -24.71
CA GLY A 330 -15.59 6.68 -25.78
C GLY A 330 -16.25 5.33 -25.96
N ASP A 331 -15.58 4.40 -26.65
CA ASP A 331 -16.07 3.04 -26.82
C ASP A 331 -15.91 2.23 -25.51
N GLU A 332 -17.03 1.79 -24.93
CA GLU A 332 -17.06 1.07 -23.64
C GLU A 332 -16.14 -0.16 -23.65
N TYR A 333 -16.10 -0.90 -24.76
CA TYR A 333 -15.32 -2.13 -24.86
C TYR A 333 -13.83 -1.88 -25.04
N GLN A 334 -13.42 -0.86 -25.80
CA GLN A 334 -12.00 -0.46 -25.88
C GLN A 334 -11.45 -0.02 -24.53
N ILE A 335 -12.24 0.73 -23.75
CA ILE A 335 -11.89 1.09 -22.38
C ILE A 335 -11.81 -0.16 -21.50
N LEU A 336 -12.78 -1.08 -21.64
CA LEU A 336 -12.81 -2.34 -20.89
C LEU A 336 -11.60 -3.23 -21.18
N TYR A 337 -11.16 -3.35 -22.44
CA TYR A 337 -9.96 -4.12 -22.81
C TYR A 337 -8.71 -3.56 -22.12
N LYS A 338 -8.54 -2.24 -22.14
CA LYS A 338 -7.43 -1.59 -21.43
C LYS A 338 -7.51 -1.78 -19.91
N ILE A 339 -8.71 -1.71 -19.35
CA ILE A 339 -8.96 -1.99 -17.94
C ILE A 339 -8.58 -3.44 -17.61
N ALA A 340 -8.97 -4.42 -18.43
CA ALA A 340 -8.64 -5.82 -18.25
C ALA A 340 -7.12 -6.05 -18.27
N GLU A 341 -6.43 -5.50 -19.27
CA GLU A 341 -4.97 -5.54 -19.37
C GLU A 341 -4.30 -4.96 -18.12
N ARG A 342 -4.64 -3.72 -17.75
CA ARG A 342 -4.00 -3.01 -16.63
C ARG A 342 -4.31 -3.65 -15.28
N SER A 343 -5.56 -4.05 -15.05
CA SER A 343 -5.99 -4.67 -13.79
C SER A 343 -5.37 -6.05 -13.58
N SER A 344 -5.05 -6.79 -14.65
CA SER A 344 -4.33 -8.07 -14.56
C SER A 344 -2.92 -7.94 -14.02
N VAL A 345 -2.24 -6.83 -14.36
CA VAL A 345 -0.91 -6.49 -13.84
C VAL A 345 -1.01 -6.01 -12.40
N ILE A 346 -1.87 -5.03 -12.14
CA ILE A 346 -1.97 -4.38 -10.81
C ILE A 346 -2.45 -5.39 -9.75
N ASN A 347 -3.38 -6.26 -10.11
CA ASN A 347 -3.95 -7.28 -9.24
C ASN A 347 -3.42 -8.69 -9.57
N TYR A 348 -2.14 -8.77 -9.92
CA TYR A 348 -1.47 -10.03 -10.18
C TYR A 348 -1.62 -10.98 -8.98
N GLU A 349 -2.01 -12.22 -9.28
CA GLU A 349 -2.25 -13.30 -8.31
C GLU A 349 -1.02 -13.62 -7.46
N ASN A 350 0.12 -13.83 -8.10
CA ASN A 350 1.35 -14.27 -7.41
C ASN A 350 2.15 -13.04 -6.95
N ARG A 351 1.45 -12.09 -6.34
CA ARG A 351 2.01 -10.91 -5.68
C ARG A 351 2.68 -11.35 -4.39
N SER A 352 3.86 -10.79 -4.13
CA SER A 352 4.57 -10.91 -2.86
C SER A 352 3.73 -10.37 -1.69
N THR A 353 3.41 -11.28 -0.77
CA THR A 353 2.87 -11.03 0.57
C THR A 353 3.99 -11.03 1.61
N GLY A 354 3.72 -10.56 2.83
CA GLY A 354 4.69 -10.54 3.94
C GLY A 354 5.26 -11.93 4.26
N ASP A 355 4.38 -12.92 4.39
CA ASP A 355 4.77 -14.30 4.68
C ASP A 355 5.49 -14.95 3.49
N GLY A 356 4.94 -14.79 2.28
CA GLY A 356 5.56 -15.30 1.06
C GLY A 356 6.98 -14.77 0.87
N LEU A 357 7.21 -13.47 1.16
CA LEU A 357 8.55 -12.89 1.06
C LEU A 357 9.51 -13.49 2.09
N THR A 358 9.06 -13.79 3.30
CA THR A 358 9.90 -14.43 4.33
C THR A 358 10.43 -15.78 3.84
N TRP A 359 9.57 -16.61 3.24
CA TRP A 359 9.97 -17.89 2.67
C TRP A 359 10.90 -17.75 1.46
N ILE A 360 10.59 -16.83 0.55
CA ILE A 360 11.41 -16.51 -0.62
C ILE A 360 12.83 -16.12 -0.20
N ILE A 361 12.96 -15.30 0.84
CA ILE A 361 14.24 -14.83 1.36
C ILE A 361 15.00 -15.96 2.06
N ASN A 362 14.31 -16.82 2.81
CA ASN A 362 14.92 -18.01 3.39
C ASN A 362 15.48 -18.95 2.31
N GLU A 363 14.76 -19.15 1.21
CA GLU A 363 15.29 -19.89 0.06
C GLU A 363 16.47 -19.17 -0.59
N ALA A 364 16.43 -17.85 -0.77
CA ALA A 364 17.56 -17.09 -1.28
C ALA A 364 18.83 -17.28 -0.43
N ILE A 365 18.72 -17.14 0.89
CA ILE A 365 19.84 -17.28 1.82
C ILE A 365 20.47 -18.69 1.72
N LYS A 366 19.65 -19.75 1.58
CA LYS A 366 20.15 -21.13 1.42
C LYS A 366 20.95 -21.37 0.13
N HIS A 367 20.79 -20.53 -0.89
CA HIS A 367 21.49 -20.63 -2.17
C HIS A 367 22.60 -19.59 -2.34
N MET A 368 22.66 -18.58 -1.47
CA MET A 368 23.63 -17.49 -1.53
C MET A 368 25.07 -17.99 -1.61
N ASP A 369 25.47 -18.94 -0.73
CA ASP A 369 26.83 -19.49 -0.70
C ASP A 369 27.13 -20.47 -1.86
N LYS A 370 26.12 -20.82 -2.68
CA LYS A 370 26.22 -21.78 -3.78
C LYS A 370 26.24 -21.12 -5.15
N MET A 371 26.14 -19.79 -5.21
CA MET A 371 26.05 -19.01 -6.43
C MET A 371 27.19 -17.99 -6.49
N LYS A 372 27.60 -17.59 -7.69
CA LYS A 372 28.48 -16.41 -7.82
C LYS A 372 27.71 -15.17 -7.37
N GLN A 373 28.40 -14.21 -6.78
CA GLN A 373 27.78 -12.99 -6.25
C GLN A 373 26.94 -12.25 -7.32
N ASP A 374 27.48 -12.09 -8.53
CA ASP A 374 26.78 -11.42 -9.63
C ASP A 374 25.55 -12.21 -10.08
N GLU A 375 25.67 -13.55 -10.21
CA GLU A 375 24.55 -14.43 -10.56
C GLU A 375 23.43 -14.37 -9.51
N PHE A 376 23.79 -14.32 -8.23
CA PHE A 376 22.83 -14.17 -7.13
C PHE A 376 22.14 -12.79 -7.18
N GLN A 377 22.92 -11.72 -7.36
CA GLN A 377 22.39 -10.36 -7.47
C GLN A 377 21.42 -10.22 -8.65
N GLU A 378 21.78 -10.72 -9.83
CA GLU A 378 20.92 -10.74 -11.02
C GLU A 378 19.63 -11.53 -10.76
N THR A 379 19.72 -12.65 -10.03
CA THR A 379 18.55 -13.47 -9.71
C THR A 379 17.58 -12.74 -8.77
N ILE A 380 18.10 -12.05 -7.74
CA ILE A 380 17.28 -11.24 -6.83
C ILE A 380 16.67 -10.04 -7.55
N GLU A 381 17.46 -9.35 -8.37
CA GLU A 381 17.00 -8.24 -9.20
C GLU A 381 15.89 -8.67 -10.15
N ARG A 382 16.04 -9.84 -10.78
CA ARG A 382 15.04 -10.43 -11.66
C ARG A 382 13.74 -10.73 -10.93
N PHE A 383 13.83 -11.24 -9.71
CA PHE A 383 12.67 -11.45 -8.84
C PHE A 383 11.99 -10.12 -8.48
N ILE A 384 12.75 -9.09 -8.08
CA ILE A 384 12.22 -7.74 -7.78
C ILE A 384 11.42 -7.20 -8.98
N LEU A 385 11.98 -7.25 -10.18
CA LEU A 385 11.32 -6.78 -11.41
C LEU A 385 10.01 -7.53 -11.71
N SER A 386 9.91 -8.81 -11.34
CA SER A 386 8.67 -9.58 -11.47
C SER A 386 7.57 -9.15 -10.50
N GLN A 387 7.93 -8.39 -9.47
CA GLN A 387 7.06 -7.93 -8.39
C GLN A 387 6.79 -6.41 -8.45
N VAL A 388 7.32 -5.72 -9.47
CA VAL A 388 6.95 -4.34 -9.82
C VAL A 388 5.65 -4.39 -10.63
N LEU A 389 4.52 -4.33 -9.93
CA LEU A 389 3.18 -4.53 -10.51
C LEU A 389 2.59 -3.22 -11.07
N THR A 390 3.38 -2.54 -11.90
CA THR A 390 3.02 -1.30 -12.58
C THR A 390 2.79 -1.59 -14.08
N PRO A 391 1.61 -1.27 -14.66
CA PRO A 391 1.39 -1.46 -16.08
C PRO A 391 2.44 -0.73 -16.94
N GLY A 392 3.03 -1.43 -17.90
CA GLY A 392 4.11 -0.93 -18.76
C GLY A 392 5.53 -1.14 -18.20
N GLU A 393 5.67 -1.43 -16.90
CA GLU A 393 6.98 -1.71 -16.27
C GLU A 393 7.10 -3.16 -15.77
N TRP A 394 5.98 -3.86 -15.63
CA TRP A 394 5.96 -5.23 -15.12
C TRP A 394 6.68 -6.19 -16.04
N ASN A 395 7.66 -6.91 -15.48
CA ASN A 395 8.45 -7.91 -16.19
C ASN A 395 8.28 -9.28 -15.50
N PRO A 396 7.23 -10.06 -15.82
CA PRO A 396 6.97 -11.36 -15.19
C PRO A 396 8.07 -12.37 -15.52
N ILE A 397 8.36 -13.30 -14.61
CA ILE A 397 9.30 -14.40 -14.88
C ILE A 397 8.72 -15.30 -15.97
N SER A 398 9.46 -15.48 -17.06
CA SER A 398 9.00 -16.29 -18.18
C SER A 398 9.10 -17.78 -17.88
N PRO A 399 8.24 -18.63 -18.48
CA PRO A 399 8.35 -20.09 -18.31
C PRO A 399 9.71 -20.65 -18.73
N GLY A 400 10.41 -20.01 -19.68
CA GLY A 400 11.76 -20.40 -20.10
C GLY A 400 12.79 -20.23 -19.00
N GLU A 401 12.73 -19.11 -18.26
CA GLU A 401 13.61 -18.82 -17.13
C GLU A 401 13.45 -19.83 -15.98
N LEU A 402 12.23 -20.37 -15.81
CA LEU A 402 11.93 -21.38 -14.78
C LEU A 402 12.40 -22.79 -15.17
N LYS A 403 12.49 -23.12 -16.46
CA LYS A 403 12.80 -24.48 -16.95
C LYS A 403 14.30 -24.84 -16.95
N GLY A 404 15.18 -23.84 -16.84
CA GLY A 404 16.64 -24.06 -16.87
C GLY A 404 17.17 -24.94 -15.75
N SER A 405 18.36 -25.52 -15.95
CA SER A 405 19.09 -26.32 -14.96
C SER A 405 20.08 -25.51 -14.14
N SER A 406 20.28 -24.22 -14.47
CA SER A 406 21.18 -23.30 -13.75
C SER A 406 20.70 -23.06 -12.31
N MET A 407 21.61 -22.58 -11.46
CA MET A 407 21.27 -22.24 -10.08
C MET A 407 20.27 -21.08 -10.02
N SER A 408 20.42 -20.06 -10.87
CA SER A 408 19.41 -19.00 -11.04
C SER A 408 18.03 -19.54 -11.38
N SER A 409 17.91 -20.41 -12.40
CA SER A 409 16.61 -20.97 -12.79
C SER A 409 15.98 -21.78 -11.66
N ARG A 410 16.78 -22.56 -10.92
CA ARG A 410 16.30 -23.31 -9.75
C ARG A 410 15.82 -22.39 -8.63
N LEU A 411 16.56 -21.31 -8.34
CA LEU A 411 16.19 -20.36 -7.31
C LEU A 411 14.91 -19.60 -7.71
N LEU A 412 14.82 -19.07 -8.93
CA LEU A 412 13.60 -18.42 -9.43
C LEU A 412 12.39 -19.34 -9.40
N ARG A 413 12.56 -20.62 -9.77
CA ARG A 413 11.49 -21.62 -9.69
C ARG A 413 10.98 -21.78 -8.26
N LYS A 414 11.88 -21.96 -7.31
CA LYS A 414 11.50 -22.05 -5.89
C LYS A 414 10.81 -20.77 -5.40
N MET A 415 11.32 -19.59 -5.76
CA MET A 415 10.69 -18.32 -5.38
C MET A 415 9.28 -18.21 -5.97
N HIS A 416 9.09 -18.65 -7.22
CA HIS A 416 7.78 -18.67 -7.88
C HIS A 416 6.81 -19.66 -7.22
N GLU A 417 7.27 -20.87 -6.88
CA GLU A 417 6.49 -21.87 -6.13
C GLU A 417 6.05 -21.32 -4.76
N GLN A 418 6.92 -20.59 -4.05
CA GLN A 418 6.54 -19.93 -2.80
C GLN A 418 5.47 -18.86 -3.02
N LEU A 419 5.56 -18.04 -4.09
CA LEU A 419 4.51 -17.07 -4.39
C LEU A 419 3.16 -17.75 -4.64
N GLN A 420 3.14 -18.87 -5.37
CA GLN A 420 1.91 -19.62 -5.64
C GLN A 420 1.31 -20.24 -4.38
N MET A 421 2.15 -20.70 -3.45
CA MET A 421 1.70 -21.31 -2.20
C MET A 421 1.10 -20.30 -1.22
N TYR A 422 1.57 -19.05 -1.24
CA TYR A 422 1.19 -18.01 -0.27
C TYR A 422 0.42 -16.83 -0.90
N ASN A 423 -0.26 -17.04 -2.03
CA ASN A 423 -1.06 -16.02 -2.72
C ASN A 423 -2.50 -15.88 -2.20
N GLU A 424 -2.88 -16.64 -1.16
CA GLU A 424 -4.22 -16.66 -0.53
C GLU A 424 -5.38 -17.10 -1.47
N MET A 425 -5.10 -17.65 -2.66
CA MET A 425 -6.11 -18.03 -3.66
C MET A 425 -6.61 -19.48 -3.56
N ILE A 426 -7.89 -19.71 -3.89
CA ILE A 426 -8.52 -21.06 -4.04
C ILE A 426 -7.97 -21.77 -5.28
#